data_AF-A0A660PB44-F1
#
_entry.id   AF-A0A660PB44-F1
#
_cell.length_a   1.000
_cell.length_b   1.000
_cell.length_c   1.000
_cell.angle_alpha   90.00
_cell.angle_beta   90.00
_cell.angle_gamma   90.00
#
_symmetry.space_group_name_H-M   'P 1'
#
loop_
_entity.id
_entity.type
_entity.pdbx_description
1 polymer ?
#
loop_
_entity_poly.entity_id
_entity_poly.type
_entity_poly.pdbx_seq_one_letter_code
_entity_poly.pdbx_strand_id
1 'polypeptide(L)'
;MVICKTGFFHKSIISYFCPLMIQAKDIKLFLDRWGQGVVAIGKLNDQSEIQTKTARKFIGDFYGYNDFPVLFTPTKAAEQQFRNTPEDALSYFVAGNRNFPEDHGFAKEPWTKV
;
A
#
# COMPACT_ATOMS: atom_id res chain seq x y z
N MET A 1 -53.80 7.37 18.11
CA MET A 1 -53.88 8.79 18.49
C MET A 1 -53.46 8.90 19.95
N VAL A 2 -52.18 9.18 20.19
CA VAL A 2 -51.70 9.76 21.45
C VAL A 2 -50.91 10.98 21.03
N ILE A 3 -51.53 12.14 21.26
CA ILE A 3 -50.92 13.45 21.01
C ILE A 3 -50.23 13.83 22.32
N CYS A 4 -48.90 13.93 22.33
CA CYS A 4 -48.19 14.67 23.36
C CYS A 4 -47.64 15.95 22.73
N LYS A 5 -48.13 17.08 23.24
CA LYS A 5 -47.84 18.43 22.77
C LYS A 5 -46.49 18.92 23.30
N THR A 6 -45.74 19.56 22.39
CA THR A 6 -44.90 20.77 22.55
C THR A 6 -43.75 20.77 23.56
N GLY A 7 -42.54 21.01 23.06
CA GLY A 7 -41.52 21.77 23.81
C GLY A 7 -40.08 21.65 23.31
N PHE A 8 -39.54 22.79 22.86
CA PHE A 8 -38.12 23.18 22.81
C PHE A 8 -37.22 22.76 21.65
N PHE A 9 -36.96 23.74 20.78
CA PHE A 9 -35.75 23.87 19.97
C PHE A 9 -34.51 23.96 20.88
N HIS A 10 -33.58 23.02 20.76
CA HIS A 10 -32.17 23.26 21.08
C HIS A 10 -31.31 22.75 19.92
N LYS A 11 -30.46 23.66 19.44
CA LYS A 11 -29.43 23.40 18.43
C LYS A 11 -28.66 22.13 18.82
N SER A 12 -28.60 21.15 17.93
CA SER A 12 -27.56 20.13 17.98
C SER A 12 -27.14 19.82 16.57
N ILE A 13 -25.94 20.33 16.28
CA ILE A 13 -25.17 20.15 15.07
C ILE A 13 -24.89 18.67 14.92
N ILE A 14 -25.77 17.93 14.23
CA ILE A 14 -25.43 16.59 13.73
C ILE A 14 -25.04 16.77 12.27
N SER A 15 -23.88 17.37 12.05
CA SER A 15 -23.22 17.43 10.75
C SER A 15 -21.80 16.89 10.88
N TYR A 16 -21.64 15.70 11.45
CA TYR A 16 -20.34 15.06 11.54
C TYR A 16 -20.49 13.55 11.47
N PHE A 17 -20.58 13.02 10.25
CA PHE A 17 -19.96 11.78 9.79
C PHE A 17 -20.59 11.44 8.43
N CYS A 18 -20.10 12.07 7.37
CA CYS A 18 -20.10 11.35 6.10
C CYS A 18 -18.97 10.33 6.25
N PRO A 19 -19.23 9.01 6.26
CA PRO A 19 -18.15 8.04 6.24
C PRO A 19 -17.26 8.39 5.05
N LEU A 20 -15.94 8.35 5.25
CA LEU A 20 -14.92 8.60 4.23
C LEU A 20 -15.24 7.71 3.00
N MET A 21 -16.00 8.25 2.06
CA MET A 21 -16.35 7.57 0.84
C MET A 21 -15.15 7.68 -0.08
N ILE A 22 -14.41 6.58 -0.22
CA ILE A 22 -13.37 6.46 -1.23
C ILE A 22 -13.99 6.74 -2.60
N GLN A 23 -13.47 7.73 -3.32
CA GLN A 23 -13.95 8.07 -4.66
C GLN A 23 -13.05 7.42 -5.73
N ALA A 24 -13.60 7.22 -6.93
CA ALA A 24 -12.84 6.65 -8.05
C ALA A 24 -11.55 7.43 -8.36
N LYS A 25 -11.56 8.77 -8.16
CA LYS A 25 -10.38 9.62 -8.32
C LYS A 25 -9.27 9.29 -7.32
N ASP A 26 -9.62 8.92 -6.08
CA ASP A 26 -8.68 8.61 -5.02
C ASP A 26 -8.02 7.26 -5.29
N ILE A 27 -8.82 6.28 -5.74
CA ILE A 27 -8.33 4.98 -6.21
C ILE A 27 -7.33 5.17 -7.36
N LYS A 28 -7.70 5.95 -8.38
CA LYS A 28 -6.82 6.22 -9.51
C LYS A 28 -5.51 6.87 -9.06
N LEU A 29 -5.58 7.89 -8.22
CA LEU A 29 -4.39 8.57 -7.70
C LEU A 29 -3.49 7.62 -6.90
N PHE A 30 -4.08 6.74 -6.10
CA PHE A 30 -3.34 5.72 -5.34
C PHE A 30 -2.62 4.74 -6.28
N LEU A 31 -3.33 4.20 -7.27
CA LEU A 31 -2.77 3.25 -8.25
C LEU A 31 -1.68 3.91 -9.11
N ASP A 32 -1.90 5.14 -9.55
CA ASP A 32 -0.91 5.92 -10.32
C ASP A 32 0.39 6.08 -9.51
N ARG A 33 0.28 6.46 -8.22
CA ARG A 33 1.43 6.62 -7.33
C ARG A 33 2.14 5.30 -7.04
N TRP A 34 1.38 4.22 -6.84
CA TRP A 34 1.94 2.89 -6.63
C TRP A 34 2.75 2.46 -7.86
N GLY A 35 2.19 2.58 -9.06
CA GLY A 35 2.87 2.24 -10.31
C GLY A 35 4.12 3.10 -10.55
N GLN A 36 4.02 4.41 -10.31
CA GLN A 36 5.16 5.32 -10.40
C GLN A 36 6.28 4.96 -9.42
N GLY A 37 5.93 4.53 -8.20
CA GLY A 37 6.89 4.06 -7.21
C GLY A 37 7.64 2.83 -7.68
N VAL A 38 6.96 1.83 -8.24
CA VAL A 38 7.59 0.63 -8.81
C VAL A 38 8.55 1.00 -9.95
N VAL A 39 8.11 1.84 -10.90
CA VAL A 39 8.96 2.32 -12.01
C VAL A 39 10.17 3.10 -11.50
N ALA A 40 10.00 3.91 -10.45
CA ALA A 40 11.11 4.67 -9.86
C ALA A 40 12.17 3.76 -9.22
N ILE A 41 11.76 2.69 -8.53
CA ILE A 41 12.69 1.69 -7.97
C ILE A 41 13.47 0.99 -9.11
N GLY A 42 12.79 0.61 -10.18
CA GLY A 42 13.38 -0.10 -11.33
C GLY A 42 14.39 0.71 -12.14
N LYS A 43 14.29 2.05 -12.11
CA LYS A 43 15.25 2.94 -12.78
C LYS A 43 16.59 3.08 -12.05
N LEU A 44 16.66 2.65 -10.80
CA LEU A 44 17.87 2.76 -9.98
C LEU A 44 18.82 1.59 -10.27
N ASN A 45 20.11 1.82 -10.00
CA ASN A 45 21.12 0.79 -10.17
C ASN A 45 20.83 -0.43 -9.31
N ASP A 46 20.99 -1.61 -9.90
CA ASP A 46 20.69 -2.88 -9.27
C ASP A 46 21.51 -3.08 -7.99
N GLN A 47 20.83 -3.49 -6.91
CA GLN A 47 21.40 -3.72 -5.58
C GLN A 47 22.13 -2.51 -4.96
N SER A 48 21.87 -1.30 -5.46
CA SER A 48 22.40 -0.09 -4.85
C SER A 48 21.69 0.22 -3.53
N GLU A 49 22.41 0.83 -2.59
CA GLU A 49 21.83 1.30 -1.33
C GLU A 49 20.65 2.27 -1.57
N ILE A 50 20.72 3.06 -2.63
CA ILE A 50 19.66 3.98 -3.06
C ILE A 50 18.41 3.23 -3.51
N GLN A 51 18.55 2.13 -4.27
CA GLN A 51 17.43 1.27 -4.67
C GLN A 51 16.76 0.65 -3.44
N THR A 52 17.55 0.08 -2.53
CA THR A 52 17.06 -0.55 -1.31
C THR A 52 16.33 0.45 -0.40
N LYS A 53 16.88 1.66 -0.21
CA LYS A 53 16.23 2.73 0.56
C LYS A 53 14.93 3.20 -0.09
N THR A 54 14.92 3.39 -1.40
CA THR A 54 13.72 3.78 -2.15
C THR A 54 12.62 2.73 -2.06
N ALA A 55 12.97 1.45 -2.22
CA ALA A 55 12.03 0.34 -2.10
C ALA A 55 11.49 0.18 -0.68
N ARG A 56 12.34 0.33 0.34
CA ARG A 56 11.90 0.32 1.75
C ARG A 56 10.92 1.45 2.05
N LYS A 57 11.18 2.66 1.56
CA LYS A 57 10.25 3.79 1.70
C LYS A 57 8.92 3.49 1.00
N PHE A 58 8.97 3.01 -0.24
CA PHE A 58 7.79 2.60 -0.99
C PHE A 58 6.95 1.57 -0.22
N ILE A 59 7.58 0.55 0.36
CA ILE A 59 6.88 -0.45 1.18
C ILE A 59 6.21 0.22 2.39
N GLY A 60 6.93 1.09 3.10
CA GLY A 60 6.38 1.81 4.25
C GLY A 60 5.24 2.78 3.90
N ASP A 61 5.24 3.35 2.70
CA ASP A 61 4.18 4.27 2.23
C ASP A 61 2.90 3.52 1.81
N PHE A 62 3.03 2.31 1.26
CA PHE A 62 1.92 1.60 0.60
C PHE A 62 1.44 0.34 1.34
N TYR A 63 2.22 -0.18 2.27
CA TYR A 63 1.88 -1.38 3.03
C TYR A 63 1.91 -1.04 4.52
N GLY A 64 0.76 -1.18 5.18
CA GLY A 64 0.55 -0.81 6.59
C GLY A 64 1.22 -1.73 7.60
N TYR A 65 2.46 -2.19 7.36
CA TYR A 65 3.21 -3.07 8.26
C TYR A 65 3.43 -2.48 9.66
N ASN A 66 3.41 -1.14 9.78
CA ASN A 66 3.54 -0.45 11.08
C ASN A 66 2.22 -0.39 11.85
N ASP A 67 1.09 -0.55 11.16
CA ASP A 67 -0.24 -0.34 11.74
C ASP A 67 -0.93 -1.67 12.05
N PHE A 68 -0.78 -2.67 11.17
CA PHE A 68 -1.48 -3.95 11.25
C PHE A 68 -0.62 -5.11 10.73
N PRO A 69 -0.91 -6.36 11.13
CA PRO A 69 -0.39 -7.53 10.43
C PRO A 69 -0.79 -7.50 8.95
N VAL A 70 0.19 -7.71 8.07
CA VAL A 70 -0.02 -7.69 6.62
C VAL A 70 0.20 -9.10 6.05
N LEU A 71 -0.76 -9.55 5.23
CA LEU A 71 -0.69 -10.81 4.49
C LEU A 71 -0.40 -10.53 3.02
N PHE A 72 0.78 -9.98 2.73
CA PHE A 72 1.17 -9.69 1.36
C PHE A 72 1.51 -10.99 0.62
N THR A 73 0.78 -11.25 -0.46
CA THR A 73 0.96 -12.40 -1.35
C THR A 73 1.44 -11.92 -2.72
N PRO A 74 2.75 -11.95 -2.99
CA PRO A 74 3.27 -11.46 -4.26
C PRO A 74 2.84 -12.33 -5.43
N THR A 75 2.60 -11.72 -6.60
CA THR A 75 2.03 -12.43 -7.77
C THR A 75 3.00 -13.41 -8.42
N LYS A 76 4.31 -13.27 -8.20
CA LYS A 76 5.36 -14.16 -8.73
C LYS A 76 5.97 -15.10 -7.67
N ALA A 77 5.36 -15.23 -6.49
CA ALA A 77 5.83 -16.12 -5.43
C ALA A 77 4.94 -17.38 -5.36
N ALA A 78 5.54 -18.54 -5.57
CA ALA A 78 4.84 -19.82 -5.60
C ALA A 78 5.24 -20.73 -4.44
N GLU A 79 6.53 -20.73 -4.06
CA GLU A 79 7.06 -21.63 -3.02
C GLU A 79 6.75 -21.10 -1.62
N GLN A 80 7.15 -19.86 -1.34
CA GLN A 80 6.83 -19.18 -0.11
C GLN A 80 5.89 -18.04 -0.46
N GLN A 81 4.60 -18.16 -0.18
CA GLN A 81 3.61 -17.21 -0.70
C GLN A 81 3.53 -15.90 0.08
N PHE A 82 3.87 -15.92 1.37
CA PHE A 82 3.67 -14.78 2.25
C PHE A 82 4.96 -13.98 2.45
N ARG A 83 4.82 -12.66 2.50
CA ARG A 83 5.83 -11.71 2.96
C ARG A 83 5.22 -10.97 4.15
N ASN A 84 5.51 -11.43 5.36
CA ASN A 84 4.83 -10.95 6.57
C ASN A 84 5.55 -9.75 7.21
N THR A 85 6.78 -9.47 6.81
CA THR A 85 7.58 -8.33 7.27
C THR A 85 7.95 -7.38 6.12
N PRO A 86 8.28 -6.11 6.41
CA PRO A 86 8.81 -5.20 5.41
C PRO A 86 10.06 -5.74 4.70
N GLU A 87 10.94 -6.45 5.42
CA GLU A 87 12.14 -7.08 4.90
C GLU A 87 11.83 -8.21 3.91
N ASP A 88 10.79 -8.99 4.20
CA ASP A 88 10.31 -10.01 3.28
C ASP A 88 9.76 -9.34 2.01
N ALA A 89 8.89 -8.33 2.16
CA ALA A 89 8.32 -7.62 1.02
C ALA A 89 9.42 -6.94 0.18
N LEU A 90 10.48 -6.44 0.82
CA LEU A 90 11.64 -5.86 0.14
C LEU A 90 12.30 -6.87 -0.78
N SER A 91 12.46 -8.12 -0.35
CA SER A 91 12.96 -9.20 -1.20
C SER A 91 12.16 -9.31 -2.49
N TYR A 92 10.82 -9.29 -2.41
CA TYR A 92 10.00 -9.39 -3.61
C TYR A 92 10.26 -8.24 -4.60
N PHE A 93 10.44 -7.00 -4.12
CA PHE A 93 10.65 -5.85 -5.00
C PHE A 93 12.07 -5.78 -5.58
N VAL A 94 13.11 -6.09 -4.80
CA VAL A 94 14.52 -5.85 -5.20
C VAL A 94 15.45 -7.06 -5.09
N ALA A 95 14.91 -8.25 -4.84
CA ALA A 95 15.66 -9.50 -4.61
C ALA A 95 16.65 -9.43 -3.44
N GLY A 96 17.57 -10.39 -3.36
CA GLY A 96 18.74 -10.34 -2.48
C GLY A 96 18.55 -10.93 -1.09
N ASN A 97 17.38 -11.47 -0.77
CA ASN A 97 17.15 -12.18 0.48
C ASN A 97 17.29 -13.70 0.28
N ARG A 98 18.20 -14.33 1.03
CA ARG A 98 18.45 -15.78 0.94
C ARG A 98 17.26 -16.63 1.40
N ASN A 99 16.36 -16.08 2.20
CA ASN A 99 15.15 -16.78 2.64
C ASN A 99 14.08 -16.86 1.54
N PHE A 100 14.21 -16.07 0.47
CA PHE A 100 13.27 -16.03 -0.65
C PHE A 100 14.02 -16.12 -1.99
N PRO A 101 14.62 -17.27 -2.31
CA PRO A 101 15.45 -17.43 -3.51
C PRO A 101 14.68 -17.26 -4.82
N GLU A 102 13.35 -17.44 -4.81
CA GLU A 102 12.45 -17.21 -5.96
C GLU A 102 12.25 -15.71 -6.27
N ASP A 103 12.58 -14.81 -5.34
CA ASP A 103 12.41 -13.38 -5.54
C ASP A 103 13.53 -12.83 -6.45
N HIS A 104 13.21 -12.60 -7.72
CA HIS A 104 14.13 -12.01 -8.69
C HIS A 104 14.06 -10.48 -8.79
N GLY A 105 13.21 -9.86 -7.97
CA GLY A 105 13.04 -8.40 -7.91
C GLY A 105 12.00 -7.92 -8.91
N PHE A 106 10.74 -7.85 -8.49
CA PHE A 106 9.61 -7.40 -9.30
C PHE A 106 9.82 -6.00 -9.89
N ALA A 107 10.45 -5.09 -9.16
CA ALA A 107 10.69 -3.74 -9.65
C ALA A 107 11.81 -3.67 -10.70
N LYS A 108 12.63 -4.71 -10.86
CA LYS A 108 13.72 -4.77 -11.83
C LYS A 108 13.26 -5.15 -13.24
N GLU A 109 12.04 -5.64 -13.36
CA GLU A 109 11.39 -5.84 -14.65
C GLU A 109 11.29 -4.49 -15.40
N PRO A 110 11.24 -4.48 -16.75
CA PRO A 110 11.28 -3.27 -17.56
C PRO A 110 9.95 -2.50 -17.57
N TRP A 111 9.40 -2.21 -16.39
CA TRP A 111 8.21 -1.39 -16.21
C TRP A 111 8.53 0.06 -16.61
N THR A 112 7.82 0.59 -17.60
CA THR A 112 8.09 1.93 -18.14
C THR A 112 6.89 2.87 -18.12
N LYS A 113 5.68 2.34 -17.98
CA LYS A 113 4.42 3.11 -18.01
C LYS A 113 3.43 2.58 -16.97
N VAL A 114 2.57 3.49 -16.52
CA VAL A 114 1.46 3.27 -15.57
C VAL A 114 0.16 3.49 -16.29
#